data_AF-A0A3G1PY13-F1
#
_entry.id   AF-A0A3G1PY13-F1
#
_cell.length_a   1.000
_cell.length_b   1.000
_cell.length_c   1.000
_cell.angle_alpha   90.00
_cell.angle_beta   90.00
_cell.angle_gamma   90.00
#
_symmetry.space_group_name_H-M   'P 1'
#
loop_
_entity.id
_entity.type
_entity.pdbx_description
1 polymer ?
#
loop_
_entity_poly.entity_id
_entity_poly.type
_entity_poly.pdbx_seq_one_letter_code
_entity_poly.pdbx_strand_id
1 'polypeptide(L)'
;IANNWIPNNGINSLLTTLCAFLLFLGAVAKSAQFPLHVWLPDAMEGPTPISALIHAATMVAAGIFLLARLLPLFISLPLIMSFISLVGTITLFLGATLALAQRDIKRSLAYSTMSQLGYMMLALGIG
;
A
#
# COMPACT_ATOMS: atom_id res chain seq x y z
N ILE A 1 -4.59 -27.48 -15.88
CA ILE A 1 -3.10 -27.51 -15.96
C ILE A 1 -2.43 -27.27 -14.59
N ALA A 2 -3.07 -26.56 -13.64
CA ALA A 2 -2.49 -26.28 -12.31
C ALA A 2 -2.61 -27.42 -11.26
N ASN A 3 -3.44 -28.44 -11.45
CA ASN A 3 -3.73 -29.44 -10.41
C ASN A 3 -2.68 -30.56 -10.25
N ASN A 4 -1.63 -30.60 -11.08
CA ASN A 4 -0.62 -31.68 -11.05
C ASN A 4 0.70 -31.27 -10.36
N TRP A 5 0.81 -30.05 -9.83
CA TRP A 5 2.05 -29.52 -9.24
C TRP A 5 2.10 -29.61 -7.70
N ILE A 6 1.03 -30.11 -7.08
CA ILE A 6 0.91 -30.23 -5.62
C ILE A 6 1.55 -31.52 -5.04
N PRO A 7 1.69 -32.66 -5.76
CA PRO A 7 2.32 -33.85 -5.16
C PRO A 7 3.85 -33.84 -5.24
N ASN A 8 4.45 -32.89 -5.96
CA ASN A 8 5.89 -32.66 -5.97
C ASN A 8 6.16 -31.31 -5.28
N ASN A 9 7.17 -31.24 -4.42
CA ASN A 9 7.74 -30.06 -3.75
C ASN A 9 8.18 -28.90 -4.72
N GLY A 10 7.34 -28.50 -5.68
CA GLY A 10 7.71 -27.69 -6.85
C GLY A 10 7.66 -26.18 -6.64
N ILE A 11 7.16 -25.70 -5.49
CA ILE A 11 7.21 -24.29 -5.12
C ILE A 11 7.69 -24.23 -3.68
N ASN A 12 8.94 -23.78 -3.48
CA ASN A 12 9.45 -23.51 -2.13
C ASN A 12 8.50 -22.52 -1.46
N SER A 13 7.91 -22.88 -0.32
CA SER A 13 7.08 -21.99 0.49
C SER A 13 7.81 -20.66 0.80
N LEU A 14 9.13 -20.75 0.94
CA LEU A 14 10.04 -19.62 1.12
C LEU A 14 10.12 -18.71 -0.13
N LEU A 15 10.06 -19.28 -1.33
CA LEU A 15 10.04 -18.50 -2.58
C LEU A 15 8.71 -17.76 -2.75
N THR A 16 7.57 -18.40 -2.45
CA THR A 16 6.24 -17.78 -2.53
C THR A 16 6.10 -16.64 -1.53
N THR A 17 6.56 -16.83 -0.29
CA THR A 17 6.56 -15.79 0.74
C THR A 17 7.46 -14.61 0.38
N LEU A 18 8.68 -14.88 -0.12
CA LEU A 18 9.54 -13.83 -0.65
C LEU A 18 8.88 -13.07 -1.79
N CYS A 19 8.34 -13.76 -2.80
CA CYS A 19 7.69 -13.11 -3.94
C CYS A 19 6.51 -12.23 -3.50
N ALA A 20 5.66 -12.73 -2.60
CA ALA A 20 4.56 -11.97 -2.01
C ALA A 20 5.05 -10.72 -1.26
N PHE A 21 6.15 -10.85 -0.50
CA PHE A 21 6.75 -9.73 0.22
C PHE A 21 7.33 -8.67 -0.73
N LEU A 22 8.00 -9.06 -1.81
CA LEU A 22 8.49 -8.13 -2.83
C LEU A 22 7.35 -7.40 -3.54
N LEU A 23 6.26 -8.11 -3.87
CA LEU A 23 5.06 -7.50 -4.47
C LEU A 23 4.40 -6.49 -3.52
N PHE A 24 4.35 -6.82 -2.23
CA PHE A 24 3.90 -5.90 -1.19
C PHE A 24 4.80 -4.66 -1.09
N LEU A 25 6.13 -4.82 -1.13
CA LEU A 25 7.07 -3.68 -1.16
C LEU A 25 6.81 -2.75 -2.35
N GLY A 26 6.55 -3.33 -3.53
CA GLY A 26 6.17 -2.56 -4.72
C GLY A 26 4.87 -1.78 -4.53
N ALA A 27 3.88 -2.40 -3.87
CA ALA A 27 2.64 -1.72 -3.52
C ALA A 27 2.88 -0.58 -2.53
N VAL A 28 3.64 -0.81 -1.45
CA VAL A 28 4.02 0.18 -0.43
C VAL A 28 4.68 1.42 -1.06
N ALA A 29 5.59 1.21 -2.01
CA ALA A 29 6.26 2.31 -2.71
C ALA A 29 5.28 3.14 -3.55
N LYS A 30 4.33 2.50 -4.24
CA LYS A 30 3.33 3.19 -5.07
C LYS A 30 2.22 3.85 -4.26
N SER A 31 1.81 3.27 -3.13
CA SER A 31 0.74 3.79 -2.28
C SER A 31 1.22 4.71 -1.15
N ALA A 32 2.49 5.14 -1.19
CA ALA A 32 3.11 6.04 -0.20
C ALA A 32 2.94 5.56 1.25
N GLN A 33 3.06 4.26 1.47
CA GLN A 33 2.97 3.68 2.81
C GLN A 33 4.30 3.83 3.54
N PHE A 34 4.27 3.72 4.86
CA PHE A 34 5.43 3.78 5.73
C PHE A 34 6.33 2.59 5.40
N PRO A 35 7.64 2.78 5.20
CA PRO A 35 8.42 4.01 5.42
C PRO A 35 8.50 4.97 4.22
N LEU A 36 8.14 4.54 3.01
CA LEU A 36 8.25 5.31 1.75
C LEU A 36 7.13 6.34 1.54
N HIS A 37 6.72 7.04 2.60
CA HIS A 37 5.61 7.99 2.57
C HIS A 37 6.02 9.42 2.18
N VAL A 38 7.31 9.74 2.26
CA VAL A 38 7.85 11.11 2.15
C VAL A 38 7.68 11.72 0.76
N TRP A 39 7.65 10.91 -0.30
CA TRP A 39 7.55 11.42 -1.67
C TRP A 39 6.17 12.02 -2.00
N LEU A 40 5.13 11.64 -1.26
CA LEU A 40 3.75 12.03 -1.57
C LEU A 40 3.47 13.51 -1.20
N PRO A 41 3.85 14.02 -0.01
CA PRO A 41 3.80 15.45 0.28
C PRO A 41 4.63 16.32 -0.68
N ASP A 42 5.77 15.82 -1.13
CA ASP A 42 6.68 16.56 -2.04
C ASP A 42 6.10 16.68 -3.46
N ALA A 43 5.26 15.73 -3.88
CA ALA A 43 4.54 15.80 -5.16
C ALA A 43 3.56 17.00 -5.27
N MET A 44 3.27 17.70 -4.17
CA MET A 44 2.46 18.91 -4.14
C MET A 44 3.17 20.16 -4.66
N GLU A 45 4.45 20.08 -5.01
CA GLU A 45 5.17 21.14 -5.74
C GLU A 45 4.71 21.28 -7.20
N GLY A 46 4.06 20.25 -7.75
CA GLY A 46 3.47 20.30 -9.08
C GLY A 46 2.26 21.23 -9.19
N PRO A 47 1.81 21.57 -10.41
CA PRO A 47 0.61 22.35 -10.61
C PRO A 47 -0.62 21.60 -10.09
N THR A 48 -1.58 22.34 -9.55
CA THR A 48 -2.78 21.82 -8.87
C THR A 48 -3.54 20.72 -9.62
N PRO A 49 -3.80 20.80 -10.94
CA PRO A 49 -4.50 19.73 -11.65
C PRO A 49 -3.70 18.41 -11.74
N ILE A 50 -2.37 18.47 -11.76
CA ILE A 50 -1.52 17.27 -11.86
C ILE A 50 -1.44 16.57 -10.50
N SER A 51 -1.26 17.33 -9.43
CA SER A 51 -1.30 16.80 -8.06
C SER A 51 -2.66 16.17 -7.74
N ALA A 52 -3.78 16.79 -8.13
CA ALA A 52 -5.11 16.20 -7.94
C ALA A 52 -5.25 14.83 -8.65
N LEU A 53 -4.76 14.72 -9.88
CA LEU A 53 -4.86 13.48 -10.67
C LEU A 53 -3.98 12.34 -10.12
N ILE A 54 -2.77 12.66 -9.64
CA ILE A 54 -1.84 11.67 -9.09
C ILE A 54 -2.37 11.14 -7.76
N HIS A 55 -2.83 12.03 -6.87
CA HIS A 55 -3.26 11.69 -5.52
C HIS A 55 -4.65 11.04 -5.48
N ALA A 56 -5.55 11.36 -6.42
CA ALA A 56 -6.90 10.80 -6.44
C ALA A 56 -7.04 9.56 -7.32
N ALA A 57 -6.44 9.55 -8.53
CA ALA A 57 -6.93 8.67 -9.59
C ALA A 57 -5.95 7.62 -10.10
N THR A 58 -4.63 7.86 -10.05
CA THR A 58 -3.69 7.05 -10.85
C THR A 58 -2.59 6.37 -10.05
N MET A 59 -1.65 7.13 -9.49
CA MET A 59 -0.40 6.57 -9.00
C MET A 59 -0.57 5.79 -7.70
N VAL A 60 -1.40 6.33 -6.79
CA VAL A 60 -1.50 5.83 -5.42
C VAL A 60 -2.56 4.73 -5.28
N ALA A 61 -3.62 4.79 -6.10
CA ALA A 61 -4.63 3.74 -6.21
C ALA A 61 -4.08 2.43 -6.83
N ALA A 62 -3.07 2.53 -7.70
CA ALA A 62 -2.46 1.36 -8.34
C ALA A 62 -1.84 0.36 -7.35
N GLY A 63 -1.24 0.85 -6.25
CA GLY A 63 -0.68 -0.01 -5.20
C GLY A 63 -1.74 -0.83 -4.47
N ILE A 64 -2.87 -0.19 -4.13
CA ILE A 64 -4.01 -0.84 -3.47
C ILE A 64 -4.69 -1.83 -4.42
N PHE A 65 -4.85 -1.44 -5.69
CA PHE A 65 -5.40 -2.32 -6.72
C PHE A 65 -4.58 -3.59 -6.92
N LEU A 66 -3.24 -3.48 -6.90
CA LEU A 66 -2.36 -4.63 -6.97
C LEU A 66 -2.60 -5.59 -5.80
N LEU A 67 -2.70 -5.09 -4.56
CA LEU A 67 -3.02 -5.94 -3.41
C LEU A 67 -4.41 -6.56 -3.53
N ALA A 68 -5.42 -5.77 -3.88
CA ALA A 68 -6.79 -6.26 -4.01
C ALA A 68 -6.89 -7.38 -5.06
N ARG A 69 -6.17 -7.26 -6.18
CA ARG A 69 -6.12 -8.29 -7.22
C ARG A 69 -5.38 -9.56 -6.77
N LEU A 70 -4.38 -9.41 -5.91
CA LEU A 70 -3.58 -10.52 -5.39
C LEU A 70 -4.05 -11.01 -4.01
N LEU A 71 -5.20 -10.54 -3.51
CA LEU A 71 -5.79 -10.98 -2.24
C LEU A 71 -5.82 -12.52 -2.07
N PRO A 72 -6.23 -13.32 -3.07
CA PRO A 72 -6.23 -14.78 -2.95
C PRO A 72 -4.86 -15.37 -2.64
N LEU A 73 -3.78 -14.73 -3.11
CA LEU A 73 -2.41 -15.11 -2.81
C LEU A 73 -2.06 -14.73 -1.36
N PHE A 74 -2.37 -13.50 -0.95
CA PHE A 74 -2.05 -13.01 0.40
C PHE A 74 -2.82 -13.71 1.51
N ILE A 75 -4.08 -14.13 1.29
CA ILE A 75 -4.88 -14.90 2.25
C ILE A 75 -4.21 -16.22 2.63
N SER A 76 -3.44 -16.83 1.70
CA SER A 76 -2.66 -18.04 2.00
C SER A 76 -1.43 -17.80 2.88
N LEU A 77 -1.08 -16.54 3.14
CA LEU A 77 0.14 -16.11 3.83
C LEU A 77 -0.21 -15.18 5.03
N PRO A 78 -0.70 -15.71 6.15
CA PRO A 78 -1.24 -14.92 7.26
C PRO A 78 -0.21 -13.95 7.88
N LEU A 79 1.07 -14.32 7.89
CA LEU A 79 2.14 -13.45 8.38
C LEU A 79 2.26 -12.16 7.55
N ILE A 80 2.14 -12.26 6.22
CA ILE A 80 2.20 -11.09 5.34
C ILE A 80 0.94 -10.23 5.48
N MET A 81 -0.23 -10.84 5.65
CA MET A 81 -1.47 -10.10 5.92
C MET A 81 -1.39 -9.27 7.21
N SER A 82 -0.87 -9.86 8.29
CA SER A 82 -0.64 -9.12 9.54
C SER A 82 0.32 -7.95 9.35
N PHE A 83 1.35 -8.12 8.52
CA PHE A 83 2.30 -7.06 8.19
C PHE A 83 1.66 -5.95 7.34
N ILE A 84 0.81 -6.30 6.37
CA ILE A 84 0.03 -5.35 5.57
C ILE A 84 -0.85 -4.49 6.48
N SER A 85 -1.59 -5.14 7.40
CA SER A 85 -2.45 -4.46 8.37
C SER A 85 -1.65 -3.53 9.27
N LEU A 86 -0.52 -4.01 9.81
CA LEU A 86 0.36 -3.20 10.66
C LEU A 86 0.89 -1.97 9.92
N VAL A 87 1.39 -2.12 8.70
CA VAL A 87 1.85 -0.98 7.88
C VAL A 87 0.69 0.00 7.61
N GLY A 88 -0.50 -0.50 7.29
CA GLY A 88 -1.71 0.33 7.11
C GLY A 88 -2.12 1.10 8.38
N THR A 89 -2.03 0.48 9.56
CA THR A 89 -2.31 1.17 10.84
C THR A 89 -1.32 2.29 11.13
N ILE A 90 -0.04 2.05 10.87
CA ILE A 90 1.01 3.04 11.11
C ILE A 90 0.83 4.22 10.15
N THR A 91 0.54 3.95 8.88
CA THR A 91 0.37 5.00 7.87
C THR A 91 -0.87 5.85 8.07
N LEU A 92 -2.00 5.24 8.44
CA LEU A 92 -3.21 6.01 8.71
C LEU A 92 -3.01 6.96 9.90
N PHE A 93 -2.34 6.48 10.96
CA PHE A 93 -2.10 7.27 12.16
C PHE A 93 -1.08 8.40 11.91
N LEU A 94 0.03 8.09 11.24
CA LEU A 94 1.04 9.10 10.87
C LEU A 94 0.47 10.13 9.88
N GLY A 95 -0.29 9.69 8.87
CA GLY A 95 -0.92 10.60 7.91
C GLY A 95 -1.91 11.55 8.58
N ALA A 96 -2.75 11.05 9.49
CA ALA A 96 -3.72 11.89 10.20
C ALA A 96 -3.05 12.92 11.12
N THR A 97 -2.02 12.50 11.87
CA THR A 97 -1.29 13.40 12.79
C THR A 97 -0.47 14.45 12.05
N LEU A 98 0.21 14.08 10.97
CA LEU A 98 0.99 15.01 10.14
C LEU A 98 0.08 16.00 9.39
N ALA A 99 -1.10 15.58 8.93
CA ALA A 99 -2.05 16.45 8.25
C ALA A 99 -2.49 17.65 9.12
N LEU A 100 -2.66 17.43 10.44
CA LEU A 100 -3.02 18.46 11.42
C LEU A 100 -1.88 19.44 11.69
N ALA A 101 -0.63 19.00 11.56
CA ALA A 101 0.55 19.82 11.80
C ALA A 101 0.95 20.70 10.60
N GLN A 102 0.41 20.44 9.41
CA GLN A 102 0.72 21.21 8.20
C GLN A 102 0.01 22.57 8.19
N ARG A 103 0.76 23.63 7.84
CA ARG A 103 0.19 24.97 7.61
C ARG A 103 -0.28 25.18 6.17
N ASP A 104 0.27 24.43 5.22
CA ASP A 104 -0.11 24.49 3.81
C ASP A 104 -1.26 23.54 3.51
N ILE A 105 -2.36 24.07 2.95
CA ILE A 105 -3.57 23.29 2.65
C ILE A 105 -3.27 22.12 1.69
N LYS A 106 -2.43 22.34 0.67
CA LYS A 106 -2.05 21.29 -0.30
C LYS A 106 -1.34 20.12 0.38
N ARG A 107 -0.41 20.41 1.29
CA ARG A 107 0.32 19.38 2.04
C ARG A 107 -0.59 18.67 3.04
N SER A 108 -1.46 19.41 3.72
CA SER A 108 -2.48 18.82 4.60
C SER A 108 -3.38 17.84 3.83
N LEU A 109 -3.80 18.19 2.62
CA LEU A 109 -4.55 17.29 1.72
C LEU A 109 -3.73 16.08 1.26
N ALA A 110 -2.44 16.23 0.98
CA ALA A 110 -1.58 15.08 0.66
C ALA A 110 -1.52 14.08 1.83
N TYR A 111 -1.32 14.56 3.06
CA TYR A 111 -1.30 13.69 4.24
C TYR A 111 -2.68 13.08 4.55
N SER A 112 -3.78 13.79 4.27
CA SER A 112 -5.12 13.19 4.40
C SER A 112 -5.32 12.06 3.39
N THR A 113 -4.86 12.21 2.14
CA THR A 113 -4.87 11.10 1.16
C THR A 113 -4.02 9.92 1.62
N MET A 114 -2.81 10.18 2.14
CA MET A 114 -1.96 9.14 2.75
C MET A 114 -2.72 8.35 3.83
N SER A 115 -3.46 9.06 4.69
CA SER A 115 -4.24 8.39 5.74
C SER A 115 -5.36 7.51 5.19
N GLN A 116 -6.07 7.98 4.16
CA GLN A 116 -7.15 7.22 3.50
C GLN A 116 -6.62 5.96 2.81
N LEU A 117 -5.45 6.04 2.19
CA LEU A 117 -4.79 4.88 1.59
C LEU A 117 -4.32 3.89 2.66
N GLY A 118 -3.88 4.39 3.82
CA GLY A 118 -3.60 3.57 5.00
C GLY A 118 -4.82 2.80 5.50
N TYR A 119 -6.00 3.44 5.53
CA TYR A 119 -7.27 2.76 5.83
C TYR A 119 -7.59 1.65 4.83
N MET A 120 -7.44 1.90 3.53
CA MET A 120 -7.67 0.89 2.50
C MET A 120 -6.69 -0.28 2.62
N MET A 121 -5.42 0.01 2.94
CA MET A 121 -4.39 -1.00 3.15
C MET A 121 -4.68 -1.85 4.39
N LEU A 122 -5.10 -1.21 5.48
CA LEU A 122 -5.54 -1.86 6.69
C LEU A 122 -6.71 -2.81 6.40
N ALA A 123 -7.73 -2.34 5.68
CA ALA A 123 -8.90 -3.15 5.33
C ALA A 123 -8.50 -4.41 4.55
N LEU A 124 -7.66 -4.27 3.53
CA LEU A 124 -7.12 -5.41 2.77
C LEU A 124 -6.22 -6.33 3.61
N GLY A 125 -5.59 -5.81 4.66
CA GLY A 125 -4.72 -6.58 5.56
C GLY A 125 -5.47 -7.47 6.54
N ILE A 126 -6.76 -7.23 6.81
CA ILE A 126 -7.57 -8.08 7.70
C ILE A 126 -8.28 -9.21 6.95
N GLY A 127 -8.36 -9.14 5.62
CA GLY A 127 -9.04 -10.12 4.76
C GLY A 127 -10.35 -9.60 4.21
#